data_AF-A0A2N9N4V1-F1
#
_entry.id   AF-A0A2N9N4V1-F1
#
_cell.length_a   1.000
_cell.length_b   1.000
_cell.length_c   1.000
_cell.angle_alpha   90.00
_cell.angle_beta   90.00
_cell.angle_gamma   90.00
#
_symmetry.space_group_name_H-M   'P 1'
#
loop_
_entity.id
_entity.type
_entity.pdbx_description
1 polymer ?
#
loop_
_entity_poly.entity_id
_entity_poly.type
_entity_poly.pdbx_seq_one_letter_code
_entity_poly.pdbx_strand_id
1 'polypeptide(L)'
;MVDGKPAANGMPFPEGTLVIKILNTTADGQSVPYLKGSTEWQANGHVQYGSDQYATCERRVRKVHLVQIDLAVVDSRSPTRWVYSTLAYNGFLPGKSVLDRMEPLGIQWGNDPHTFPAVSRAESKPIVETVLAPVDHAQLPQHYGCEKRLAGAVDQQNSSCVSCHMGAFAAAPPYLNIQGVTIPAIFSFPGLCTDHNPANTSYFSDYKYPQPFPNPSPSQPNPFEKAVPLDSSLQLAVAFAQYATYVSPRALPLACRDAAPHQGTTVSKQEKQK
;
A
#
# COMPACT_ATOMS: atom_id res chain seq x y z
N MET A 1 25.22 5.82 -8.29
CA MET A 1 24.87 4.89 -9.38
C MET A 1 25.24 3.49 -8.93
N VAL A 2 24.42 2.49 -9.22
CA VAL A 2 24.75 1.06 -9.07
C VAL A 2 24.52 0.42 -10.44
N ASP A 3 25.52 -0.26 -10.98
CA ASP A 3 25.48 -0.87 -12.33
C ASP A 3 25.05 0.09 -13.45
N GLY A 4 25.51 1.34 -13.39
CA GLY A 4 25.14 2.37 -14.37
C GLY A 4 23.71 2.90 -14.23
N LYS A 5 22.99 2.54 -13.16
CA LYS A 5 21.62 2.99 -12.88
C LYS A 5 21.53 3.96 -11.70
N PRO A 6 20.55 4.88 -11.70
CA PRO A 6 20.27 5.74 -10.55
C PRO A 6 20.03 4.93 -9.29
N ALA A 7 20.62 5.35 -8.18
CA ALA A 7 20.51 4.65 -6.90
C ALA A 7 20.50 5.66 -5.76
N ALA A 8 19.69 5.39 -4.73
CA ALA A 8 19.71 6.13 -3.49
C ALA A 8 20.88 5.65 -2.61
N ASN A 9 21.51 6.58 -1.89
CA ASN A 9 22.52 6.22 -0.88
C ASN A 9 21.89 5.36 0.22
N GLY A 10 22.64 4.37 0.70
CA GLY A 10 22.17 3.45 1.74
C GLY A 10 21.29 2.29 1.22
N MET A 11 21.19 2.11 -0.09
CA MET A 11 20.53 0.98 -0.73
C MET A 11 21.52 -0.03 -1.33
N PRO A 12 21.15 -1.33 -1.45
CA PRO A 12 19.92 -1.93 -0.91
C PRO A 12 19.98 -2.07 0.61
N PHE A 13 18.84 -2.39 1.24
CA PHE A 13 18.83 -2.77 2.65
C PHE A 13 19.66 -4.06 2.84
N PRO A 14 20.49 -4.14 3.91
CA PRO A 14 21.28 -5.33 4.21
C PRO A 14 20.42 -6.59 4.45
N GLU A 15 20.99 -7.76 4.17
CA GLU A 15 20.39 -9.06 4.50
C GLU A 15 20.01 -9.12 5.99
N GLY A 16 18.83 -9.66 6.31
CA GLY A 16 18.33 -9.76 7.67
C GLY A 16 17.73 -8.47 8.23
N THR A 17 17.65 -7.39 7.44
CA THR A 17 16.89 -6.19 7.82
C THR A 17 15.44 -6.57 8.09
N LEU A 18 14.91 -6.16 9.24
CA LEU A 18 13.50 -6.27 9.60
C LEU A 18 12.87 -4.87 9.63
N VAL A 19 11.79 -4.70 8.88
CA VAL A 19 10.93 -3.52 8.93
C VAL A 19 9.62 -3.91 9.60
N ILE A 20 9.20 -3.10 10.57
CA ILE A 20 7.91 -3.25 11.25
C ILE A 20 7.12 -1.98 10.98
N LYS A 21 5.95 -2.12 10.35
CA LYS A 21 5.01 -1.02 10.13
C LYS A 21 3.80 -1.24 11.02
N ILE A 22 3.54 -0.24 11.87
CA ILE A 22 2.39 -0.24 12.78
C ILE A 22 1.31 0.63 12.15
N LEU A 23 0.15 0.03 11.86
CA LEU A 23 -0.95 0.70 11.20
C LEU A 23 -2.10 0.91 12.18
N ASN A 24 -2.57 2.16 12.24
CA ASN A 24 -3.61 2.58 13.17
C ASN A 24 -4.78 3.22 12.42
N THR A 25 -5.96 3.14 13.01
CA THR A 25 -7.20 3.75 12.50
C THR A 25 -7.85 4.65 13.54
N THR A 26 -8.58 5.67 13.09
CA THR A 26 -9.44 6.47 13.97
C THR A 26 -10.78 5.79 14.27
N ALA A 27 -11.12 4.70 13.58
CA ALA A 27 -12.27 3.85 13.93
C ALA A 27 -12.04 3.21 15.30
N ASP A 28 -13.12 2.95 16.03
CA ASP A 28 -13.10 2.41 17.39
C ASP A 28 -13.86 1.08 17.49
N GLY A 29 -13.80 0.44 18.66
CA GLY A 29 -14.49 -0.82 18.91
C GLY A 29 -16.02 -0.74 18.89
N GLN A 30 -16.62 0.46 18.88
CA GLN A 30 -18.07 0.63 18.77
C GLN A 30 -18.52 0.58 17.32
N SER A 31 -17.75 1.23 16.43
CA SER A 31 -17.98 1.24 14.98
C SER A 31 -17.48 -0.03 14.30
N VAL A 32 -16.37 -0.60 14.78
CA VAL A 32 -15.72 -1.77 14.21
C VAL A 32 -15.43 -2.78 15.32
N PRO A 33 -16.32 -3.78 15.54
CA PRO A 33 -16.28 -4.65 16.72
C PRO A 33 -14.96 -5.37 16.96
N TYR A 34 -14.24 -5.78 15.91
CA TYR A 34 -12.94 -6.46 16.05
C TYR A 34 -11.84 -5.54 16.62
N LEU A 35 -12.04 -4.21 16.68
CA LEU A 35 -11.11 -3.28 17.34
C LEU A 35 -11.32 -3.17 18.85
N LYS A 36 -12.32 -3.86 19.42
CA LYS A 36 -12.60 -3.81 20.86
C LYS A 36 -11.37 -4.25 21.66
N GLY A 37 -10.93 -3.41 22.59
CA GLY A 37 -9.77 -3.66 23.45
C GLY A 37 -8.41 -3.47 22.77
N SER A 38 -8.36 -2.86 21.58
CA SER A 38 -7.12 -2.44 20.93
C SER A 38 -6.44 -1.31 21.72
N THR A 39 -5.29 -0.84 21.23
CA THR A 39 -4.58 0.32 21.79
C THR A 39 -5.44 1.59 21.74
N GLU A 40 -5.19 2.53 22.66
CA GLU A 40 -5.74 3.88 22.58
C GLU A 40 -4.59 4.90 22.55
N TRP A 41 -3.92 5.00 21.40
CA TRP A 41 -2.84 5.97 21.23
C TRP A 41 -3.36 7.32 20.77
N GLN A 42 -2.54 8.36 20.95
CA GLN A 42 -2.82 9.70 20.45
C GLN A 42 -1.98 9.98 19.21
N ALA A 43 -2.63 10.41 18.12
CA ALA A 43 -1.96 10.85 16.90
C ALA A 43 -2.54 12.18 16.42
N ASN A 44 -1.68 13.08 15.94
CA ASN A 44 -2.14 14.30 15.27
C ASN A 44 -2.57 13.92 13.84
N GLY A 45 -3.85 14.04 13.51
CA GLY A 45 -4.42 13.60 12.23
C GLY A 45 -5.41 14.60 11.66
N HIS A 46 -5.77 14.43 10.39
CA HIS A 46 -6.76 15.27 9.71
C HIS A 46 -8.12 15.18 10.41
N VAL A 47 -8.80 16.34 10.53
CA VAL A 47 -10.15 16.39 11.08
C VAL A 47 -11.13 15.80 10.07
N GLN A 48 -12.03 14.94 10.51
CA GLN A 48 -13.06 14.34 9.67
C GLN A 48 -14.36 15.14 9.83
N TYR A 49 -15.00 15.53 8.73
CA TYR A 49 -16.30 16.23 8.77
C TYR A 49 -17.43 15.48 8.05
N GLY A 50 -17.12 14.35 7.41
CA GLY A 50 -18.08 13.46 6.76
C GLY A 50 -17.62 12.01 6.80
N SER A 51 -18.39 11.09 6.20
CA SER A 51 -18.05 9.66 6.14
C SER A 51 -16.68 9.39 5.50
N ASP A 52 -16.34 10.17 4.48
CA ASP A 52 -15.15 10.04 3.62
C ASP A 52 -14.43 11.38 3.41
N GLN A 53 -14.87 12.43 4.13
CA GLN A 53 -14.36 13.79 3.98
C GLN A 53 -13.49 14.20 5.16
N TYR A 54 -12.26 14.60 4.84
CA TYR A 54 -11.27 15.06 5.80
C TYR A 54 -10.76 16.45 5.44
N ALA A 55 -10.53 17.28 6.45
CA ALA A 55 -9.76 18.51 6.32
C ALA A 55 -8.38 18.18 5.77
N THR A 56 -7.90 18.94 4.81
CA THR A 56 -6.51 18.80 4.34
C THR A 56 -5.54 19.54 5.26
N CYS A 57 -5.99 20.59 5.95
CA CYS A 57 -5.14 21.54 6.66
C CYS A 57 -5.41 21.53 8.15
N GLU A 58 -6.66 21.34 8.54
CA GLU A 58 -6.99 21.20 9.94
C GLU A 58 -6.56 19.81 10.46
N ARG A 59 -5.73 19.82 11.50
CA ARG A 59 -5.32 18.62 12.22
C ARG A 59 -5.52 18.80 13.71
N ARG A 60 -5.91 17.73 14.40
CA ARG A 60 -6.04 17.69 15.85
C ARG A 60 -5.51 16.38 16.38
N VAL A 61 -5.14 16.37 17.66
CA VAL A 61 -4.82 15.13 18.37
C VAL A 61 -6.11 14.30 18.48
N ARG A 62 -6.06 13.06 17.99
CA ARG A 62 -7.17 12.11 17.98
C ARG A 62 -6.71 10.78 18.56
N LYS A 63 -7.65 10.03 19.14
CA LYS A 63 -7.42 8.63 19.49
C LYS A 63 -7.31 7.80 18.22
N VAL A 64 -6.36 6.87 18.22
CA VAL A 64 -6.21 5.86 17.18
C VAL A 64 -6.00 4.49 17.81
N HIS A 65 -6.46 3.47 17.12
CA HIS A 65 -6.43 2.08 17.55
C HIS A 65 -5.59 1.26 16.57
N LEU A 66 -4.77 0.36 17.11
CA LEU A 66 -4.00 -0.59 16.32
C LEU A 66 -4.96 -1.49 15.54
N VAL A 67 -4.78 -1.53 14.22
CA VAL A 67 -5.56 -2.40 13.32
C VAL A 67 -4.70 -3.50 12.70
N GLN A 68 -3.43 -3.20 12.44
CA GLN A 68 -2.54 -4.09 11.70
C GLN A 68 -1.07 -3.82 12.01
N ILE A 69 -0.25 -4.88 11.97
CA ILE A 69 1.21 -4.80 11.94
C ILE A 69 1.69 -5.52 10.68
N ASP A 70 2.43 -4.82 9.84
CA ASP A 70 3.14 -5.41 8.71
C ASP A 70 4.59 -5.65 9.09
N LEU A 71 5.11 -6.79 8.67
CA LEU A 71 6.50 -7.21 8.83
C LEU A 71 7.08 -7.42 7.43
N ALA A 72 8.29 -6.91 7.20
CA ALA A 72 9.05 -7.19 6.00
C ALA A 72 10.50 -7.51 6.35
N VAL A 73 11.01 -8.63 5.84
CA VAL A 73 12.37 -9.09 6.08
C VAL A 73 13.13 -9.20 4.77
N VAL A 74 14.36 -8.71 4.76
CA VAL A 74 15.29 -8.96 3.64
C VAL A 74 15.85 -10.36 3.75
N ASP A 75 15.51 -11.21 2.79
CA ASP A 75 15.97 -12.59 2.69
C ASP A 75 16.32 -12.94 1.24
N SER A 76 17.58 -13.25 1.00
CA SER A 76 18.14 -13.56 -0.31
C SER A 76 17.54 -14.79 -0.98
N ARG A 77 16.90 -15.69 -0.23
CA ARG A 77 16.17 -16.87 -0.75
C ARG A 77 14.88 -16.49 -1.46
N SER A 78 14.30 -15.32 -1.14
CA SER A 78 13.15 -14.79 -1.86
C SER A 78 13.52 -14.39 -3.31
N PRO A 79 12.64 -14.62 -4.29
CA PRO A 79 12.81 -14.13 -5.67
C PRO A 79 12.82 -12.59 -5.76
N THR A 80 12.31 -11.87 -4.76
CA THR A 80 12.31 -10.39 -4.69
C THR A 80 13.30 -9.83 -3.67
N ARG A 81 13.99 -10.70 -2.92
CA ARG A 81 14.77 -10.40 -1.69
C ARG A 81 13.92 -10.04 -0.47
N TRP A 82 12.59 -10.02 -0.57
CA TRP A 82 11.73 -9.59 0.51
C TRP A 82 10.69 -10.65 0.86
N VAL A 83 10.50 -10.84 2.16
CA VAL A 83 9.46 -11.70 2.73
C VAL A 83 8.55 -10.82 3.57
N TYR A 84 7.26 -10.81 3.25
CA TYR A 84 6.23 -10.03 3.91
C TYR A 84 5.34 -10.92 4.75
N SER A 85 4.92 -10.41 5.90
CA SER A 85 3.88 -11.00 6.73
C SER A 85 3.00 -9.88 7.28
N THR A 86 1.73 -10.18 7.50
CA THR A 86 0.81 -9.24 8.12
C THR A 86 0.11 -9.89 9.30
N LEU A 87 -0.05 -9.12 10.38
CA LEU A 87 -0.86 -9.46 11.54
C LEU A 87 -2.02 -8.46 11.62
N ALA A 88 -3.26 -8.93 11.75
CA ALA A 88 -4.41 -8.07 12.03
C ALA A 88 -4.78 -8.14 13.52
N TYR A 89 -5.24 -7.03 14.08
CA TYR A 89 -5.80 -7.05 15.42
C TYR A 89 -7.20 -7.71 15.40
N ASN A 90 -7.42 -8.69 16.28
CA ASN A 90 -8.69 -9.38 16.45
C ASN A 90 -9.15 -9.37 17.91
N GLY A 91 -10.03 -8.42 18.24
CA GLY A 91 -10.62 -8.27 19.57
C GLY A 91 -11.52 -9.42 20.04
N PHE A 92 -11.84 -10.39 19.16
CA PHE A 92 -12.56 -11.61 19.53
C PHE A 92 -11.64 -12.71 20.06
N LEU A 93 -10.33 -12.63 19.81
CA LEU A 93 -9.37 -13.60 20.32
C LEU A 93 -9.14 -13.43 21.84
N PRO A 94 -8.97 -14.54 22.57
CA PRO A 94 -8.56 -14.47 23.96
C PRO A 94 -7.15 -13.90 24.06
N GLY A 95 -6.87 -13.15 25.13
CA GLY A 95 -5.55 -12.57 25.33
C GLY A 95 -5.55 -11.50 26.43
N LYS A 96 -4.41 -11.38 27.13
CA LYS A 96 -4.20 -10.38 28.19
C LYS A 96 -3.63 -9.09 27.61
N SER A 97 -2.81 -9.19 26.58
CA SER A 97 -2.18 -8.06 25.89
C SER A 97 -2.81 -7.82 24.52
N VAL A 98 -2.58 -6.64 23.95
CA VAL A 98 -2.94 -6.32 22.56
C VAL A 98 -2.21 -7.26 21.59
N LEU A 99 -0.95 -7.61 21.88
CA LEU A 99 -0.14 -8.49 21.04
C LEU A 99 -0.66 -9.93 21.03
N ASP A 100 -1.25 -10.40 22.15
CA ASP A 100 -1.88 -11.73 22.23
C ASP A 100 -3.08 -11.86 21.27
N ARG A 101 -3.63 -10.73 20.83
CA ARG A 101 -4.79 -10.63 19.93
C ARG A 101 -4.40 -10.23 18.51
N MET A 102 -3.12 -10.28 18.17
CA MET A 102 -2.65 -10.13 16.79
C MET A 102 -2.72 -11.48 16.09
N GLU A 103 -3.61 -11.59 15.11
CA GLU A 103 -3.82 -12.80 14.32
C GLU A 103 -2.98 -12.73 13.03
N PRO A 104 -2.14 -13.74 12.73
CA PRO A 104 -1.39 -13.76 11.47
C PRO A 104 -2.31 -13.98 10.29
N LEU A 105 -2.07 -13.24 9.19
CA LEU A 105 -2.85 -13.36 7.95
C LEU A 105 -2.19 -14.25 6.92
N GLY A 106 -0.87 -14.36 6.99
CA GLY A 106 -0.08 -15.12 6.04
C GLY A 106 1.32 -14.55 5.86
N ILE A 107 2.05 -15.18 4.94
CA ILE A 107 3.40 -14.83 4.53
C ILE A 107 3.48 -14.90 3.00
N GLN A 108 4.21 -13.97 2.40
CA GLN A 108 4.44 -13.92 0.95
C GLN A 108 5.88 -13.53 0.67
N TRP A 109 6.55 -14.22 -0.26
CA TRP A 109 7.97 -14.00 -0.57
C TRP A 109 8.24 -13.76 -2.06
N GLY A 110 7.21 -13.75 -2.90
CA GLY A 110 7.26 -13.43 -4.32
C GLY A 110 5.90 -12.93 -4.80
N ASN A 111 5.76 -12.66 -6.10
CA ASN A 111 4.54 -12.11 -6.70
C ASN A 111 3.71 -13.13 -7.48
N ASP A 112 4.09 -14.41 -7.48
CA ASP A 112 3.43 -15.47 -8.23
C ASP A 112 3.24 -15.07 -9.72
N PRO A 113 4.32 -14.82 -10.49
CA PRO A 113 4.26 -14.21 -11.83
C PRO A 113 3.60 -15.09 -12.90
N HIS A 114 3.30 -16.34 -12.57
CA HIS A 114 2.59 -17.30 -13.43
C HIS A 114 1.12 -17.48 -13.05
N THR A 115 0.59 -16.63 -12.17
CA THR A 115 -0.80 -16.64 -11.73
C THR A 115 -1.50 -15.39 -12.25
N PHE A 116 -2.78 -15.51 -12.61
CA PHE A 116 -3.62 -14.37 -12.97
C PHE A 116 -3.48 -13.22 -11.92
N PRO A 117 -3.53 -11.95 -12.33
CA PRO A 117 -3.62 -11.40 -13.70
C PRO A 117 -2.27 -11.28 -14.44
N ALA A 118 -1.16 -11.77 -13.86
CA ALA A 118 0.16 -11.64 -14.48
C ALA A 118 0.22 -12.34 -15.84
N VAL A 119 -0.50 -13.46 -15.95
CA VAL A 119 -0.77 -14.22 -17.18
C VAL A 119 -2.28 -14.32 -17.43
N SER A 120 -2.67 -14.83 -18.60
CA SER A 120 -4.08 -15.09 -18.91
C SER A 120 -4.69 -16.14 -17.96
N ARG A 121 -6.02 -16.14 -17.77
CA ARG A 121 -6.68 -17.16 -16.92
C ARG A 121 -6.41 -18.60 -17.41
N ALA A 122 -6.28 -18.80 -18.71
CA ALA A 122 -6.02 -20.11 -19.31
C ALA A 122 -4.61 -20.63 -18.99
N GLU A 123 -3.65 -19.74 -18.76
CA GLU A 123 -2.25 -20.07 -18.45
C GLU A 123 -1.94 -20.01 -16.94
N SER A 124 -2.92 -19.56 -16.13
CA SER A 124 -2.76 -19.33 -14.71
C SER A 124 -2.42 -20.62 -13.97
N LYS A 125 -1.35 -20.57 -13.18
CA LYS A 125 -0.98 -21.60 -12.22
C LYS A 125 -1.51 -21.26 -10.82
N PRO A 126 -1.60 -22.23 -9.89
CA PRO A 126 -1.82 -21.94 -8.48
C PRO A 126 -0.68 -21.09 -7.91
N ILE A 127 -0.99 -20.24 -6.93
CA ILE A 127 0.02 -19.53 -6.14
C ILE A 127 0.90 -20.52 -5.37
N VAL A 128 2.19 -20.23 -5.30
CA VAL A 128 3.22 -21.01 -4.60
C VAL A 128 4.15 -20.13 -3.76
N GLU A 129 4.05 -18.82 -3.88
CA GLU A 129 4.89 -17.83 -3.19
C GLU A 129 4.16 -17.08 -2.08
N THR A 130 2.95 -17.55 -1.76
CA THR A 130 2.08 -17.05 -0.71
C THR A 130 1.52 -18.22 0.09
N VAL A 131 1.52 -18.10 1.42
CA VAL A 131 0.76 -18.97 2.33
C VAL A 131 -0.13 -18.08 3.20
N LEU A 132 -1.43 -18.28 3.10
CA LEU A 132 -2.42 -17.59 3.93
C LEU A 132 -2.73 -18.40 5.18
N ALA A 133 -2.91 -17.71 6.30
CA ALA A 133 -3.38 -18.31 7.54
C ALA A 133 -4.90 -18.57 7.46
N PRO A 134 -5.40 -19.64 8.11
CA PRO A 134 -6.83 -19.88 8.24
C PRO A 134 -7.42 -18.89 9.26
N VAL A 135 -8.03 -17.83 8.77
CA VAL A 135 -8.68 -16.80 9.61
C VAL A 135 -10.20 -16.92 9.54
N ASP A 136 -10.88 -16.56 10.64
CA ASP A 136 -12.35 -16.48 10.65
C ASP A 136 -12.82 -15.17 10.00
N HIS A 137 -13.24 -15.24 8.74
CA HIS A 137 -13.75 -14.09 7.99
C HIS A 137 -15.03 -13.47 8.57
N ALA A 138 -15.76 -14.18 9.44
CA ALA A 138 -16.89 -13.58 10.14
C ALA A 138 -16.42 -12.63 11.26
N GLN A 139 -15.23 -12.85 11.81
CA GLN A 139 -14.64 -12.03 12.88
C GLN A 139 -13.78 -10.90 12.31
N LEU A 140 -12.98 -11.19 11.28
CA LEU A 140 -12.16 -10.21 10.61
C LEU A 140 -12.65 -10.04 9.16
N PRO A 141 -13.31 -8.93 8.82
CA PRO A 141 -13.62 -8.61 7.44
C PRO A 141 -12.28 -8.34 6.73
N GLN A 142 -11.74 -9.39 6.11
CA GLN A 142 -10.53 -9.35 5.32
C GLN A 142 -10.87 -9.65 3.88
N HIS A 143 -10.24 -8.89 3.01
CA HIS A 143 -9.99 -9.33 1.65
C HIS A 143 -8.58 -9.92 1.61
N TYR A 144 -8.47 -11.13 1.07
CA TYR A 144 -7.19 -11.54 0.51
C TYR A 144 -6.84 -10.59 -0.63
N GLY A 145 -5.55 -10.41 -0.86
CA GLY A 145 -5.07 -9.68 -2.02
C GLY A 145 -5.45 -10.38 -3.32
N CYS A 146 -5.01 -9.77 -4.41
CA CYS A 146 -5.31 -10.23 -5.76
C CYS A 146 -5.01 -11.73 -5.95
N GLU A 147 -6.04 -12.51 -6.31
CA GLU A 147 -5.96 -13.96 -6.54
C GLU A 147 -5.31 -14.72 -5.37
N LYS A 148 -5.70 -14.36 -4.13
CA LYS A 148 -5.25 -14.97 -2.86
C LYS A 148 -3.78 -14.73 -2.51
N ARG A 149 -3.18 -13.67 -3.05
CA ARG A 149 -1.91 -13.14 -2.52
C ARG A 149 -2.13 -12.46 -1.16
N LEU A 150 -1.08 -12.29 -0.38
CA LEU A 150 -1.17 -11.65 0.93
C LEU A 150 -1.47 -10.16 0.78
N ALA A 151 -2.48 -9.69 1.51
CA ALA A 151 -2.74 -8.28 1.74
C ALA A 151 -3.22 -8.12 3.19
N GLY A 152 -3.01 -6.94 3.75
CA GLY A 152 -3.54 -6.60 5.06
C GLY A 152 -5.05 -6.38 5.06
N ALA A 153 -5.63 -6.42 6.26
CA ALA A 153 -7.07 -6.27 6.49
C ALA A 153 -7.65 -4.94 5.99
N VAL A 154 -6.81 -3.91 5.85
CA VAL A 154 -7.20 -2.57 5.38
C VAL A 154 -6.38 -2.11 4.16
N ASP A 155 -5.66 -3.04 3.52
CA ASP A 155 -4.88 -2.74 2.31
C ASP A 155 -5.77 -2.76 1.04
N GLN A 156 -5.20 -2.44 -0.12
CA GLN A 156 -5.94 -2.51 -1.38
C GLN A 156 -6.14 -3.98 -1.82
N GLN A 157 -7.39 -4.44 -1.86
CA GLN A 157 -7.77 -5.81 -2.23
C GLN A 157 -7.29 -6.25 -3.63
N ASN A 158 -7.15 -5.31 -4.57
CA ASN A 158 -6.67 -5.60 -5.93
C ASN A 158 -5.13 -5.67 -6.03
N SER A 159 -4.41 -5.68 -4.90
CA SER A 159 -2.95 -5.72 -4.85
C SER A 159 -2.46 -6.88 -3.96
N SER A 160 -1.18 -6.91 -3.66
CA SER A 160 -0.55 -7.70 -2.61
C SER A 160 0.52 -6.88 -1.91
N CYS A 161 0.96 -7.30 -0.74
CA CYS A 161 2.05 -6.63 -0.01
C CYS A 161 3.30 -6.50 -0.91
N VAL A 162 3.70 -7.60 -1.57
CA VAL A 162 4.90 -7.61 -2.43
C VAL A 162 4.70 -6.74 -3.67
N SER A 163 3.61 -6.88 -4.43
CA SER A 163 3.39 -6.12 -5.68
C SER A 163 3.29 -4.61 -5.44
N CYS A 164 2.64 -4.20 -4.35
CA CYS A 164 2.53 -2.79 -3.97
C CYS A 164 3.91 -2.23 -3.57
N HIS A 165 4.59 -2.91 -2.65
CA HIS A 165 5.86 -2.42 -2.12
C HIS A 165 6.98 -2.47 -3.14
N MET A 166 7.03 -3.48 -4.00
CA MET A 166 8.10 -3.60 -4.98
C MET A 166 8.06 -2.49 -6.02
N GLY A 167 6.90 -1.88 -6.26
CA GLY A 167 6.79 -0.67 -7.06
C GLY A 167 7.26 0.62 -6.36
N ALA A 168 7.97 0.53 -5.23
CA ALA A 168 8.63 1.66 -4.58
C ALA A 168 9.80 2.20 -5.42
N PHE A 169 9.49 3.22 -6.21
CA PHE A 169 10.45 3.97 -7.02
C PHE A 169 10.29 5.48 -6.82
N ALA A 170 11.33 6.24 -7.15
CA ALA A 170 11.29 7.69 -7.24
C ALA A 170 11.80 8.18 -8.60
N ALA A 171 11.27 9.31 -9.07
CA ALA A 171 11.88 10.05 -10.16
C ALA A 171 13.14 10.75 -9.62
N ALA A 172 14.21 10.76 -10.40
CA ALA A 172 15.40 11.53 -10.03
C ALA A 172 15.07 13.03 -10.05
N PRO A 173 15.40 13.82 -9.01
CA PRO A 173 15.23 15.27 -9.06
C PRO A 173 15.90 15.90 -10.30
N PRO A 174 15.33 16.97 -10.89
CA PRO A 174 14.17 17.75 -10.43
C PRO A 174 12.81 17.24 -10.94
N TYR A 175 12.75 16.02 -11.50
CA TYR A 175 11.51 15.44 -12.01
C TYR A 175 10.56 15.06 -10.86
N LEU A 176 9.27 15.29 -11.06
CA LEU A 176 8.24 14.94 -10.08
C LEU A 176 7.87 13.46 -10.20
N ASN A 177 7.45 12.87 -9.08
CA ASN A 177 6.86 11.53 -9.04
C ASN A 177 5.44 11.59 -9.61
N ILE A 178 5.24 11.02 -10.80
CA ILE A 178 3.97 10.93 -11.50
C ILE A 178 3.74 9.45 -11.82
N GLN A 179 2.78 8.85 -11.13
CA GLN A 179 2.40 7.44 -11.27
C GLN A 179 2.04 7.12 -12.73
N GLY A 180 2.65 6.08 -13.28
CA GLY A 180 2.48 5.66 -14.68
C GLY A 180 3.26 6.47 -15.72
N VAL A 181 3.97 7.53 -15.30
CA VAL A 181 4.72 8.41 -16.22
C VAL A 181 6.20 8.42 -15.88
N THR A 182 6.57 8.90 -14.68
CA THR A 182 7.97 8.99 -14.24
C THR A 182 8.33 7.92 -13.21
N ILE A 183 7.33 7.30 -12.59
CA ILE A 183 7.45 6.14 -11.71
C ILE A 183 6.33 5.15 -12.04
N PRO A 184 6.47 3.86 -11.67
CA PRO A 184 5.43 2.86 -11.89
C PRO A 184 4.11 3.25 -11.23
N ALA A 185 2.99 2.87 -11.86
CA ALA A 185 1.67 3.00 -11.25
C ALA A 185 1.45 1.83 -10.28
N ILE A 186 1.36 2.11 -8.98
CA ILE A 186 1.19 1.09 -7.93
C ILE A 186 -0.18 1.13 -7.26
N PHE A 187 -0.91 2.23 -7.44
CA PHE A 187 -2.28 2.41 -6.97
C PHE A 187 -3.21 2.59 -8.16
N SER A 188 -4.19 1.69 -8.29
CA SER A 188 -5.39 1.89 -9.10
C SER A 188 -5.17 2.24 -10.57
N PHE A 189 -4.31 1.48 -11.27
CA PHE A 189 -4.25 1.55 -12.74
C PHE A 189 -5.40 0.75 -13.39
N PRO A 190 -5.80 1.09 -14.64
CA PRO A 190 -6.89 0.40 -15.32
C PRO A 190 -6.67 -1.11 -15.42
N GLY A 191 -7.68 -1.89 -15.03
CA GLY A 191 -7.62 -3.34 -15.09
C GLY A 191 -6.82 -4.02 -13.98
N LEU A 192 -6.33 -3.28 -12.96
CA LEU A 192 -5.57 -3.85 -11.85
C LEU A 192 -6.34 -5.01 -11.19
N CYS A 193 -5.75 -6.21 -11.21
CA CYS A 193 -6.35 -7.46 -10.75
C CYS A 193 -7.59 -7.96 -11.49
N THR A 194 -8.17 -7.19 -12.40
CA THR A 194 -9.40 -7.62 -13.11
C THR A 194 -9.12 -8.23 -14.47
N ASP A 195 -8.06 -7.77 -15.15
CA ASP A 195 -7.74 -8.16 -16.52
C ASP A 195 -6.28 -8.58 -16.67
N HIS A 196 -6.02 -9.58 -17.51
CA HIS A 196 -4.66 -9.82 -17.97
C HIS A 196 -4.25 -8.71 -18.94
N ASN A 197 -3.24 -7.95 -18.56
CA ASN A 197 -2.66 -6.91 -19.40
C ASN A 197 -1.17 -6.73 -19.02
N PRO A 198 -0.37 -6.05 -19.86
CA PRO A 198 1.04 -5.89 -19.59
C PRO A 198 1.37 -5.14 -18.29
N ALA A 199 0.50 -4.23 -17.82
CA ALA A 199 0.71 -3.54 -16.55
C ALA A 199 0.58 -4.52 -15.36
N ASN A 200 -0.40 -5.43 -15.38
CA ASN A 200 -0.51 -6.51 -14.41
C ASN A 200 0.65 -7.50 -14.50
N THR A 201 1.12 -7.84 -15.71
CA THR A 201 2.32 -8.67 -15.88
C THR A 201 3.53 -8.03 -15.19
N SER A 202 3.77 -6.74 -15.42
CA SER A 202 4.87 -6.02 -14.73
C SER A 202 4.64 -5.88 -13.22
N TYR A 203 3.42 -5.61 -12.78
CA TYR A 203 3.09 -5.35 -11.38
C TYR A 203 3.22 -6.60 -10.50
N PHE A 204 2.91 -7.77 -11.04
CA PHE A 204 3.05 -9.07 -10.37
C PHE A 204 4.29 -9.84 -10.85
N SER A 205 5.31 -9.14 -11.34
CA SER A 205 6.61 -9.76 -11.66
C SER A 205 7.51 -9.84 -10.43
N ASP A 206 8.37 -10.85 -10.39
CA ASP A 206 9.49 -10.88 -9.46
C ASP A 206 10.71 -10.22 -10.08
N TYR A 207 11.28 -9.26 -9.35
CA TYR A 207 12.53 -8.61 -9.70
C TYR A 207 13.24 -8.16 -8.41
N LYS A 208 14.54 -7.91 -8.51
CA LYS A 208 15.40 -7.57 -7.37
C LYS A 208 16.04 -6.20 -7.59
N TYR A 209 16.21 -5.42 -6.53
CA TYR A 209 17.10 -4.25 -6.58
C TYR A 209 18.47 -4.64 -7.16
N PRO A 210 19.12 -3.82 -8.03
CA PRO A 210 18.69 -2.50 -8.54
C PRO A 210 17.97 -2.57 -9.90
N GLN A 211 17.32 -3.70 -10.23
CA GLN A 211 16.61 -3.84 -11.50
C GLN A 211 15.55 -2.72 -11.65
N PRO A 212 15.36 -2.21 -12.87
CA PRO A 212 14.31 -1.25 -13.15
C PRO A 212 12.96 -1.96 -13.01
N PHE A 213 11.90 -1.17 -12.85
CA PHE A 213 10.55 -1.75 -12.88
C PHE A 213 10.33 -2.51 -14.21
N PRO A 214 9.76 -3.72 -14.19
CA PRO A 214 9.54 -4.52 -15.39
C PRO A 214 8.77 -3.76 -16.47
N ASN A 215 9.26 -3.85 -17.71
CA ASN A 215 8.73 -3.06 -18.82
C ASN A 215 7.31 -3.51 -19.21
N PRO A 216 6.28 -2.66 -19.06
CA PRO A 216 4.91 -3.00 -19.44
C PRO A 216 4.69 -2.98 -20.97
N SER A 217 5.68 -2.63 -21.78
CA SER A 217 5.59 -2.76 -23.25
C SER A 217 6.93 -3.22 -23.82
N PRO A 218 7.14 -4.54 -24.00
CA PRO A 218 8.40 -5.09 -24.49
C PRO A 218 8.82 -4.55 -25.87
N SER A 219 7.87 -4.06 -26.66
CA SER A 219 8.11 -3.44 -27.97
C SER A 219 8.59 -1.99 -27.91
N GLN A 220 8.58 -1.36 -26.74
CA GLN A 220 8.96 0.03 -26.51
C GLN A 220 10.08 0.13 -25.47
N PRO A 221 10.88 1.21 -25.46
CA PRO A 221 11.82 1.47 -24.37
C PRO A 221 11.11 1.47 -23.01
N ASN A 222 11.75 0.91 -21.99
CA ASN A 222 11.18 0.89 -20.64
C ASN A 222 10.98 2.33 -20.12
N PRO A 223 9.73 2.78 -19.87
CA PRO A 223 9.46 4.14 -19.42
C PRO A 223 10.07 4.44 -18.05
N PHE A 224 10.36 3.41 -17.25
CA PHE A 224 10.86 3.54 -15.88
C PHE A 224 12.35 3.23 -15.75
N GLU A 225 13.09 3.13 -16.86
CA GLU A 225 14.54 2.82 -16.84
C GLU A 225 15.36 3.83 -16.03
N LYS A 226 14.87 5.07 -15.92
CA LYS A 226 15.52 6.15 -15.16
C LYS A 226 14.96 6.33 -13.75
N ALA A 227 13.96 5.57 -13.36
CA ALA A 227 13.41 5.63 -12.01
C ALA A 227 14.41 5.02 -11.01
N VAL A 228 14.54 5.64 -9.85
CA VAL A 228 15.41 5.20 -8.75
C VAL A 228 14.67 4.11 -7.98
N PRO A 229 15.13 2.84 -7.95
CA PRO A 229 14.56 1.81 -7.12
C PRO A 229 14.86 2.09 -5.64
N LEU A 230 13.87 1.89 -4.77
CA LEU A 230 13.96 2.18 -3.33
C LEU A 230 13.85 0.93 -2.45
N ASP A 231 14.21 -0.22 -3.03
CA ASP A 231 14.27 -1.53 -2.37
C ASP A 231 13.04 -1.79 -1.49
N SER A 232 11.86 -1.75 -2.12
CA SER A 232 10.56 -2.03 -1.52
C SER A 232 10.02 -1.00 -0.49
N SER A 233 10.72 0.11 -0.26
CA SER A 233 10.31 1.11 0.73
C SER A 233 9.42 2.23 0.16
N LEU A 234 8.10 2.06 0.31
CA LEU A 234 7.12 3.10 -0.02
C LEU A 234 7.27 4.37 0.82
N GLN A 235 7.78 4.27 2.06
CA GLN A 235 8.03 5.45 2.90
C GLN A 235 9.16 6.31 2.34
N LEU A 236 10.23 5.68 1.81
CA LEU A 236 11.26 6.41 1.09
C LEU A 236 10.73 6.96 -0.24
N ALA A 237 9.84 6.25 -0.92
CA ALA A 237 9.19 6.76 -2.14
C ALA A 237 8.41 8.07 -1.86
N VAL A 238 7.69 8.12 -0.75
CA VAL A 238 7.02 9.35 -0.27
C VAL A 238 8.02 10.44 0.07
N ALA A 239 9.09 10.14 0.81
CA ALA A 239 10.12 11.12 1.17
C ALA A 239 10.80 11.71 -0.08
N PHE A 240 11.14 10.88 -1.07
CA PHE A 240 11.70 11.34 -2.34
C PHE A 240 10.71 12.17 -3.15
N ALA A 241 9.42 11.81 -3.17
CA ALA A 241 8.38 12.60 -3.83
C ALA A 241 8.25 14.00 -3.22
N GLN A 242 8.24 14.08 -1.88
CA GLN A 242 8.18 15.35 -1.15
C GLN A 242 9.44 16.18 -1.39
N TYR A 243 10.62 15.55 -1.36
CA TYR A 243 11.87 16.25 -1.64
C TYR A 243 11.93 16.77 -3.07
N ALA A 244 11.54 15.96 -4.07
CA ALA A 244 11.45 16.38 -5.46
C ALA A 244 10.51 17.57 -5.64
N THR A 245 9.37 17.58 -4.92
CA THR A 245 8.44 18.71 -4.89
C THR A 245 9.09 19.95 -4.27
N TYR A 246 9.82 19.80 -3.18
CA TYR A 246 10.50 20.92 -2.51
C TYR A 246 11.59 21.57 -3.39
N VAL A 247 12.38 20.77 -4.11
CA VAL A 247 13.50 21.30 -4.92
C VAL A 247 13.14 21.64 -6.36
N SER A 248 11.95 21.23 -6.84
CA SER A 248 11.58 21.47 -8.24
C SER A 248 11.07 22.91 -8.43
N PRO A 249 11.68 23.71 -9.32
CA PRO A 249 11.20 25.06 -9.63
C PRO A 249 9.84 25.05 -10.35
N ARG A 250 9.39 23.88 -10.83
CA ARG A 250 8.08 23.67 -11.47
C ARG A 250 7.01 23.18 -10.50
N ALA A 251 7.41 22.74 -9.30
CA ALA A 251 6.45 22.43 -8.27
C ALA A 251 5.98 23.75 -7.64
N LEU A 252 4.68 24.02 -7.76
CA LEU A 252 4.04 24.95 -6.85
C LEU A 252 3.74 24.13 -5.60
N PRO A 253 4.38 24.37 -4.44
CA PRO A 253 3.91 23.77 -3.21
C PRO A 253 2.46 24.19 -3.06
N LEU A 254 1.54 23.22 -3.16
CA LEU A 254 0.13 23.50 -2.98
C LEU A 254 -0.01 23.92 -1.52
N ALA A 255 -0.20 25.23 -1.30
CA ALA A 255 -0.65 25.72 -0.01
C ALA A 255 -1.89 24.90 0.34
N CYS A 256 -1.87 24.32 1.53
CA CYS A 256 -2.98 23.51 1.96
C CYS A 256 -4.26 24.35 1.89
N ARG A 257 -5.29 23.85 1.20
CA ARG A 257 -6.63 24.46 1.16
C ARG A 257 -7.64 23.41 1.54
N ASP A 258 -8.28 23.58 2.69
CA ASP A 258 -9.42 22.74 3.06
C ASP A 258 -10.48 22.83 1.96
N ALA A 259 -11.07 21.68 1.60
CA ALA A 259 -12.23 21.67 0.73
C ALA A 259 -13.27 22.62 1.36
N ALA A 260 -13.75 23.60 0.60
CA ALA A 260 -14.76 24.52 1.10
C ALA A 260 -15.92 23.69 1.69
N PRO A 261 -16.43 24.03 2.89
CA PRO A 261 -17.55 23.30 3.46
C PRO A 261 -18.67 23.26 2.42
N HIS A 262 -19.13 22.06 2.08
CA HIS A 262 -20.29 21.87 1.22
C HIS A 262 -21.42 22.72 1.83
N GLN A 263 -21.76 23.83 1.19
CA GLN A 263 -22.96 24.57 1.54
C GLN A 263 -24.11 23.61 1.24
N GLY A 264 -24.71 23.07 2.30
CA GLY A 264 -25.84 22.17 2.18
C GLY A 264 -26.90 22.83 1.31
N THR A 265 -27.24 22.18 0.20
CA THR A 265 -28.47 22.49 -0.51
C THR A 265 -29.60 22.34 0.48
N THR A 266 -30.17 23.47 0.89
CA THR A 266 -31.45 23.56 1.60
C THR A 266 -32.48 22.82 0.76
N VAL A 267 -32.85 21.61 1.17
CA VAL A 267 -34.07 20.98 0.69
C VAL A 267 -35.21 21.82 1.23
N SER A 268 -35.83 22.61 0.36
CA SER A 268 -37.06 23.31 0.65
C SER A 268 -38.10 22.30 1.12
N LYS A 269 -38.59 22.45 2.36
CA LYS A 269 -39.81 21.79 2.81
C LYS A 269 -40.93 22.20 1.86
N GLN A 270 -41.41 21.28 1.03
CA GLN A 270 -42.72 21.43 0.42
C GLN A 270 -43.76 21.37 1.54
N GLU A 271 -44.44 22.50 1.72
CA GLU A 271 -45.59 22.64 2.59
C GLU A 271 -46.69 21.65 2.19
N LYS A 272 -47.15 20.87 3.18
CA LYS A 272 -48.50 20.33 3.16
C LYS A 272 -49.48 21.50 3.20
N GLN A 273 -50.24 21.70 2.13
CA GLN A 273 -51.51 22.41 2.20
C GLN A 273 -52.63 21.46 1.76
N LYS A 274 -53.49 21.19 2.75
CA LYS A 274 -54.88 20.72 2.74
C LYS A 274 -55.27 19.58 1.79
#